data_AF-D1BVT5-F1
#
_entry.id   AF-D1BVT5-F1
#
_cell.length_a   1.000
_cell.length_b   1.000
_cell.length_c   1.000
_cell.angle_alpha   90.00
_cell.angle_beta   90.00
_cell.angle_gamma   90.00
#
_symmetry.space_group_name_H-M   'P 1'
#
loop_
_entity.id
_entity.type
_entity.pdbx_description
1 polymer ?
#
loop_
_entity_poly.entity_id
_entity_poly.type
_entity_poly.pdbx_seq_one_letter_code
_entity_poly.pdbx_strand_id
1 'polypeptide(L)'
;MPALPALAVAGLLGVVLAGCSGGAVDPAAAPTSATTAAAAEPSDEPSAVPSEEPSEEPSEEATDPLADRPTEAPAQRIDAGTVAAGSGAQVDGTGSAEVTFVRDGQFAVVVHLDCGECAGTRAFMAPTGITPYAGRLGRTTGSYLMDVFEDSDPQQSLWLETDGAWSVRLESWNDLPVVSGPQSGTGPTVLLLDGSTANAEVAWEPADAEDSFQGRYFGVDRAAARMFGDTEAFTDVVEMPLPGALAITTEGTWSVTPTD
;
A
#
# COMPACT_ATOMS: atom_id res chain seq x y z
N MET A 1 -17.62 10.29 48.17
CA MET A 1 -16.86 11.07 49.18
C MET A 1 -15.96 10.08 49.89
N PRO A 2 -14.63 10.27 50.03
CA PRO A 2 -13.77 11.47 49.89
C PRO A 2 -13.10 11.55 48.49
N ALA A 3 -12.64 12.66 47.88
CA ALA A 3 -11.99 13.94 48.24
C ALA A 3 -10.44 13.95 48.10
N LEU A 4 -9.98 14.28 46.86
CA LEU A 4 -8.90 15.21 46.40
C LEU A 4 -7.49 15.21 47.06
N PRO A 5 -6.38 15.48 46.32
CA PRO A 5 -6.17 16.77 45.65
C PRO A 5 -5.50 16.81 44.26
N ALA A 6 -5.73 17.95 43.61
CA ALA A 6 -5.11 18.45 42.38
C ALA A 6 -3.68 18.96 42.60
N LEU A 7 -2.87 18.93 41.54
CA LEU A 7 -1.61 19.67 41.46
C LEU A 7 -1.53 20.38 40.11
N ALA A 8 -1.58 21.71 40.18
CA ALA A 8 -1.35 22.65 39.10
C ALA A 8 0.15 23.01 39.05
N VAL A 9 0.71 23.17 37.86
CA VAL A 9 2.00 23.83 37.66
C VAL A 9 1.82 24.90 36.59
N ALA A 10 1.96 26.15 37.03
CA ALA A 10 2.08 27.33 36.20
C ALA A 10 3.57 27.67 36.03
N GLY A 11 3.97 28.10 34.83
CA GLY A 11 5.31 28.60 34.55
C GLY A 11 5.30 29.59 33.39
N LEU A 12 5.53 30.86 33.73
CA LEU A 12 5.54 32.06 32.88
C LEU A 12 6.98 32.40 32.42
N LEU A 13 7.13 33.44 31.59
CA LEU A 13 8.32 34.12 31.01
C LEU A 13 8.66 33.67 29.56
N GLY A 14 8.84 34.52 28.54
CA GLY A 14 8.95 35.98 28.46
C GLY A 14 10.28 36.41 27.80
N VAL A 15 10.20 37.34 26.82
CA VAL A 15 11.21 38.37 26.42
C VAL A 15 12.34 37.92 25.44
N VAL A 16 12.87 38.65 24.42
CA VAL A 16 12.62 39.90 23.64
C VAL A 16 13.80 40.04 22.59
N LEU A 17 13.61 40.84 21.50
CA LEU A 17 14.59 41.66 20.69
C LEU A 17 15.46 41.09 19.52
N ALA A 18 15.26 41.77 18.37
CA ALA A 18 16.23 42.50 17.53
C ALA A 18 17.12 41.82 16.46
N GLY A 19 17.19 42.48 15.29
CA GLY A 19 18.38 42.45 14.42
C GLY A 19 18.16 42.81 12.95
N CYS A 20 18.42 44.08 12.57
CA CYS A 20 18.41 44.62 11.20
C CYS A 20 19.66 44.26 10.37
N SER A 21 19.56 44.25 9.04
CA SER A 21 20.51 44.85 8.06
C SER A 21 20.12 44.40 6.64
N GLY A 22 20.22 45.18 5.56
CA GLY A 22 20.71 46.53 5.37
C GLY A 22 20.24 47.10 4.01
N GLY A 23 20.34 48.42 3.86
CA GLY A 23 20.21 49.14 2.58
C GLY A 23 21.43 48.91 1.68
N ALA A 24 21.61 49.55 0.52
CA ALA A 24 20.96 50.68 -0.13
C ALA A 24 21.48 50.72 -1.58
N VAL A 25 20.71 51.23 -2.55
CA VAL A 25 21.16 52.22 -3.55
C VAL A 25 19.97 52.74 -4.36
N ASP A 26 19.90 54.06 -4.45
CA ASP A 26 18.98 54.87 -5.27
C ASP A 26 19.84 55.70 -6.29
N PRO A 27 19.29 56.56 -7.15
CA PRO A 27 19.29 56.43 -8.61
C PRO A 27 20.13 57.52 -9.32
N ALA A 28 20.22 57.51 -10.66
CA ALA A 28 20.11 58.71 -11.54
C ALA A 28 20.58 58.49 -13.00
N ALA A 29 19.64 58.73 -13.92
CA ALA A 29 19.68 59.54 -15.16
C ALA A 29 20.75 59.33 -16.27
N ALA A 30 20.27 58.86 -17.45
CA ALA A 30 20.20 59.49 -18.80
C ALA A 30 21.43 60.23 -19.41
N PRO A 31 21.66 60.28 -20.76
CA PRO A 31 20.61 60.54 -21.78
C PRO A 31 20.74 59.91 -23.19
N THR A 32 19.70 60.21 -23.96
CA THR A 32 19.28 59.95 -25.35
C THR A 32 20.23 60.35 -26.48
N SER A 33 20.21 59.59 -27.60
CA SER A 33 20.27 60.00 -29.04
C SER A 33 20.26 58.72 -29.91
N ALA A 34 19.75 58.60 -31.13
CA ALA A 34 18.86 59.36 -32.01
C ALA A 34 18.41 58.41 -33.15
N THR A 35 17.25 58.71 -33.74
CA THR A 35 16.55 58.05 -34.85
C THR A 35 17.33 57.85 -36.15
N THR A 36 17.11 56.74 -36.86
CA THR A 36 16.88 56.74 -38.33
C THR A 36 16.19 55.46 -38.80
N ALA A 37 15.12 55.64 -39.58
CA ALA A 37 14.33 54.59 -40.22
C ALA A 37 14.89 54.25 -41.60
N ALA A 38 14.79 52.98 -42.01
CA ALA A 38 14.67 52.60 -43.42
C ALA A 38 14.05 51.18 -43.51
N ALA A 39 12.96 51.10 -44.27
CA ALA A 39 12.17 49.92 -44.54
C ALA A 39 12.77 49.06 -45.67
N ALA A 40 12.52 47.75 -45.64
CA ALA A 40 12.28 46.90 -46.81
C ALA A 40 11.90 45.45 -46.37
N GLU A 41 10.65 45.06 -46.60
CA GLU A 41 10.24 43.70 -47.00
C GLU A 41 10.06 43.73 -48.56
N PRO A 42 9.89 42.63 -49.34
CA PRO A 42 9.39 41.27 -48.97
C PRO A 42 9.92 40.03 -49.78
N SER A 43 9.36 38.85 -49.42
CA SER A 43 8.89 37.70 -50.26
C SER A 43 9.74 36.42 -50.57
N ASP A 44 8.98 35.30 -50.60
CA ASP A 44 9.16 33.93 -51.19
C ASP A 44 9.91 32.87 -50.35
N GLU A 45 9.50 31.62 -50.08
CA GLU A 45 8.48 30.63 -50.54
C GLU A 45 8.36 29.51 -49.45
N PRO A 46 7.34 28.62 -49.44
CA PRO A 46 7.15 27.59 -48.39
C PRO A 46 7.92 26.29 -48.70
N SER A 47 8.76 25.83 -47.77
CA SER A 47 9.45 24.55 -47.87
C SER A 47 8.63 23.44 -47.20
N ALA A 48 8.12 22.51 -48.00
CA ALA A 48 7.40 21.33 -47.53
C ALA A 48 8.37 20.31 -46.91
N VAL A 49 8.20 20.03 -45.62
CA VAL A 49 8.85 18.89 -44.94
C VAL A 49 8.02 17.62 -45.12
N PRO A 50 8.63 16.43 -45.31
CA PRO A 50 7.89 15.18 -45.41
C PRO A 50 7.31 14.84 -44.05
N SER A 51 6.01 14.58 -44.00
CA SER A 51 5.32 14.06 -42.82
C SER A 51 5.67 12.58 -42.68
N GLU A 52 6.52 12.23 -41.71
CA GLU A 52 6.67 10.86 -41.25
C GLU A 52 5.35 10.44 -40.61
N GLU A 53 4.61 9.53 -41.25
CA GLU A 53 3.44 8.90 -40.64
C GLU A 53 3.90 8.12 -39.40
N PRO A 54 3.30 8.33 -38.22
CA PRO A 54 3.67 7.55 -37.06
C PRO A 54 3.26 6.11 -37.30
N SER A 55 4.27 5.22 -37.31
CA SER A 55 4.07 3.78 -37.23
C SER A 55 3.33 3.48 -35.94
N GLU A 56 2.11 2.95 -36.03
CA GLU A 56 1.37 2.42 -34.89
C GLU A 56 2.11 1.17 -34.40
N GLU A 57 3.00 1.34 -33.41
CA GLU A 57 3.51 0.21 -32.64
C GLU A 57 2.30 -0.48 -31.97
N PRO A 58 2.26 -1.83 -31.91
CA PRO A 58 1.18 -2.51 -31.23
C PRO A 58 1.24 -2.13 -29.76
N SER A 59 0.23 -1.37 -29.31
CA SER A 59 0.00 -1.14 -27.89
C SER A 59 -0.21 -2.51 -27.27
N GLU A 60 0.72 -2.95 -26.43
CA GLU A 60 0.52 -4.08 -25.53
C GLU A 60 -0.77 -3.76 -24.75
N GLU A 61 -1.83 -4.54 -24.97
CA GLU A 61 -3.05 -4.40 -24.19
C GLU A 61 -2.67 -4.64 -22.73
N ALA A 62 -2.87 -3.64 -21.87
CA ALA A 62 -2.69 -3.79 -20.44
C ALA A 62 -3.65 -4.88 -19.94
N THR A 63 -3.10 -6.05 -19.60
CA THR A 63 -3.86 -7.15 -19.01
C THR A 63 -4.49 -6.67 -17.70
N ASP A 64 -5.82 -6.70 -17.60
CA ASP A 64 -6.52 -6.35 -16.37
C ASP A 64 -6.15 -7.38 -15.28
N PRO A 65 -5.48 -6.98 -14.18
CA PRO A 65 -5.09 -7.89 -13.11
C PRO A 65 -6.30 -8.52 -12.37
N LEU A 66 -7.51 -8.02 -12.63
CA LEU A 66 -8.77 -8.49 -12.05
C LEU A 66 -9.57 -9.39 -13.00
N ALA A 67 -9.12 -9.59 -14.25
CA ALA A 67 -9.84 -10.39 -15.25
C ALA A 67 -10.14 -11.83 -14.78
N ASP A 68 -9.29 -12.36 -13.93
CA ASP A 68 -9.33 -13.72 -13.41
C ASP A 68 -10.24 -13.89 -12.17
N ARG A 69 -10.85 -12.82 -11.68
CA ARG A 69 -11.65 -12.83 -10.46
C ARG A 69 -13.00 -13.52 -10.69
N PRO A 70 -13.51 -14.30 -9.72
CA PRO A 70 -14.88 -14.78 -9.77
C PRO A 70 -15.86 -13.61 -9.77
N THR A 71 -16.91 -13.69 -10.59
CA THR A 71 -17.97 -12.67 -10.65
C THR A 71 -19.16 -12.99 -9.76
N GLU A 72 -19.25 -14.23 -9.28
CA GLU A 72 -20.33 -14.73 -8.44
C GLU A 72 -19.75 -15.34 -7.15
N ALA A 73 -20.43 -15.09 -6.03
CA ALA A 73 -20.03 -15.64 -4.75
C ALA A 73 -20.17 -17.18 -4.75
N PRO A 74 -19.28 -17.92 -4.08
CA PRO A 74 -19.47 -19.34 -3.86
C PRO A 74 -20.83 -19.65 -3.22
N ALA A 75 -21.46 -20.75 -3.64
CA ALA A 75 -22.80 -21.12 -3.18
C ALA A 75 -22.87 -21.42 -1.67
N GLN A 76 -21.78 -21.97 -1.12
CA GLN A 76 -21.65 -22.20 0.31
C GLN A 76 -21.26 -20.91 1.00
N ARG A 77 -22.04 -20.50 2.00
CA ARG A 77 -21.72 -19.36 2.87
C ARG A 77 -21.45 -19.83 4.29
N ILE A 78 -20.37 -19.34 4.89
CA ILE A 78 -19.99 -19.57 6.28
C ILE A 78 -19.87 -18.21 6.95
N ASP A 79 -20.57 -18.05 8.07
CA ASP A 79 -20.45 -16.86 8.92
C ASP A 79 -19.40 -17.12 9.99
N ALA A 80 -18.29 -16.38 9.96
CA ALA A 80 -17.25 -16.41 10.97
C ALA A 80 -17.57 -15.56 12.20
N GLY A 81 -18.62 -14.72 12.12
CA GLY A 81 -19.06 -13.85 13.21
C GLY A 81 -18.29 -12.53 13.26
N THR A 82 -18.12 -12.00 14.47
CA THR A 82 -17.55 -10.68 14.71
C THR A 82 -16.06 -10.76 15.02
N VAL A 83 -15.27 -9.89 14.39
CA VAL A 83 -13.84 -9.70 14.66
C VAL A 83 -13.67 -8.35 15.35
N ALA A 84 -13.12 -8.34 16.56
CA ALA A 84 -12.82 -7.16 17.35
C ALA A 84 -11.36 -7.18 17.83
N ALA A 85 -10.82 -6.04 18.26
CA ALA A 85 -9.50 -6.00 18.89
C ALA A 85 -9.47 -6.90 20.14
N GLY A 86 -8.47 -7.78 20.23
CA GLY A 86 -8.32 -8.79 21.26
C GLY A 86 -9.29 -9.97 21.15
N SER A 87 -10.10 -10.04 20.09
CA SER A 87 -11.10 -11.09 19.88
C SER A 87 -11.26 -11.42 18.39
N GLY A 88 -10.43 -12.35 17.91
CA GLY A 88 -10.50 -12.88 16.56
C GLY A 88 -11.66 -13.87 16.34
N ALA A 89 -11.80 -14.31 15.09
CA ALA A 89 -12.72 -15.36 14.67
C ALA A 89 -11.97 -16.49 13.96
N GLN A 90 -12.51 -17.70 13.98
CA GLN A 90 -11.96 -18.83 13.25
C GLN A 90 -13.07 -19.71 12.71
N VAL A 91 -12.89 -20.16 11.47
CA VAL A 91 -13.78 -21.09 10.78
C VAL A 91 -12.99 -22.10 9.99
N ASP A 92 -13.55 -23.29 9.86
CA ASP A 92 -13.00 -24.36 9.03
C ASP A 92 -14.04 -24.78 8.00
N GLY A 93 -13.58 -25.29 6.87
CA GLY A 93 -14.46 -25.75 5.81
C GLY A 93 -13.79 -26.68 4.82
N THR A 94 -14.57 -27.09 3.84
CA THR A 94 -14.13 -27.90 2.72
C THR A 94 -14.82 -27.40 1.45
N GLY A 95 -14.10 -27.39 0.33
CA GLY A 95 -14.64 -26.88 -0.91
C GLY A 95 -14.69 -25.34 -0.94
N SER A 96 -15.14 -24.80 -2.08
CA SER A 96 -15.30 -23.36 -2.27
C SER A 96 -16.38 -22.77 -1.35
N ALA A 97 -16.09 -21.63 -0.72
CA ALA A 97 -17.00 -20.98 0.22
C ALA A 97 -16.83 -19.46 0.25
N GLU A 98 -17.92 -18.76 0.52
CA GLU A 98 -17.93 -17.38 0.96
C GLU A 98 -17.86 -17.35 2.50
N VAL A 99 -16.76 -16.82 3.05
CA VAL A 99 -16.59 -16.56 4.48
C VAL A 99 -16.95 -15.11 4.77
N THR A 100 -18.05 -14.89 5.48
CA THR A 100 -18.49 -13.55 5.89
C THR A 100 -18.10 -13.27 7.33
N PHE A 101 -17.77 -12.02 7.65
CA PHE A 101 -17.52 -11.58 9.02
C PHE A 101 -17.88 -10.10 9.18
N VAL A 102 -18.09 -9.67 10.42
CA VAL A 102 -18.31 -8.26 10.77
C VAL A 102 -17.11 -7.74 11.54
N ARG A 103 -16.46 -6.70 11.02
CA ARG A 103 -15.41 -5.98 11.74
C ARG A 103 -16.05 -5.03 12.76
N ASP A 104 -15.74 -5.22 14.04
CA ASP A 104 -16.13 -4.32 15.13
C ASP A 104 -14.93 -3.48 15.58
N GLY A 105 -14.72 -2.37 14.87
CA GLY A 105 -13.67 -1.40 15.15
C GLY A 105 -13.13 -0.72 13.90
N GLN A 106 -12.09 0.10 14.10
CA GLN A 106 -11.39 0.84 13.06
C GLN A 106 -9.97 0.28 12.94
N PHE A 107 -9.85 -0.82 12.20
CA PHE A 107 -8.58 -1.52 11.97
C PHE A 107 -8.64 -2.34 10.69
N ALA A 108 -7.49 -2.71 10.16
CA ALA A 108 -7.41 -3.71 9.10
C ALA A 108 -7.50 -5.12 9.69
N VAL A 109 -8.14 -6.03 8.96
CA VAL A 109 -8.28 -7.44 9.36
C VAL A 109 -7.18 -8.26 8.69
N VAL A 110 -6.49 -9.05 9.49
CA VAL A 110 -5.51 -10.02 9.00
C VAL A 110 -6.21 -11.36 8.85
N VAL A 111 -6.16 -11.91 7.64
CA VAL A 111 -6.67 -13.23 7.31
C VAL A 111 -5.49 -14.19 7.31
N HIS A 112 -5.50 -15.17 8.21
CA HIS A 112 -4.60 -16.31 8.18
C HIS A 112 -5.33 -17.46 7.51
N LEU A 113 -4.88 -17.84 6.32
CA LEU A 113 -5.41 -18.98 5.58
C LEU A 113 -4.46 -20.16 5.72
N ASP A 114 -5.00 -21.29 6.15
CA ASP A 114 -4.36 -22.60 6.06
C ASP A 114 -5.20 -23.48 5.13
N CYS A 115 -4.65 -23.82 3.97
CA CYS A 115 -5.31 -24.66 2.97
C CYS A 115 -4.72 -26.07 2.88
N GLY A 116 -3.78 -26.44 3.77
CA GLY A 116 -3.07 -27.73 3.71
C GLY A 116 -2.41 -27.98 2.34
N GLU A 117 -3.11 -28.71 1.47
CA GLU A 117 -2.74 -28.90 0.06
C GLU A 117 -3.31 -27.74 -0.78
N CYS A 118 -2.62 -26.60 -0.80
CA CYS A 118 -3.12 -25.37 -1.43
C CYS A 118 -3.16 -25.40 -2.97
N ALA A 119 -2.90 -26.55 -3.61
CA ALA A 119 -2.93 -26.69 -5.05
C ALA A 119 -4.31 -26.27 -5.61
N GLY A 120 -4.32 -25.21 -6.44
CA GLY A 120 -5.54 -24.67 -7.02
C GLY A 120 -6.42 -23.86 -6.06
N THR A 121 -6.00 -23.66 -4.80
CA THR A 121 -6.70 -22.76 -3.89
C THR A 121 -6.53 -21.32 -4.35
N ARG A 122 -7.62 -20.55 -4.38
CA ARG A 122 -7.60 -19.12 -4.70
C ARG A 122 -8.47 -18.41 -3.68
N ALA A 123 -7.88 -17.46 -2.97
CA ALA A 123 -8.60 -16.62 -2.03
C ALA A 123 -8.78 -15.21 -2.64
N PHE A 124 -9.94 -14.60 -2.46
CA PHE A 124 -10.24 -13.26 -2.95
C PHE A 124 -11.01 -12.47 -1.90
N MET A 125 -10.71 -11.19 -1.75
CA MET A 125 -11.69 -10.30 -1.10
C MET A 125 -12.93 -10.23 -2.00
N ALA A 126 -14.13 -10.23 -1.43
CA ALA A 126 -15.36 -10.10 -2.19
C ALA A 126 -15.44 -8.74 -2.93
N PRO A 127 -16.08 -8.66 -4.11
CA PRO A 127 -16.25 -7.39 -4.81
C PRO A 127 -17.07 -6.42 -3.97
N THR A 128 -16.45 -5.33 -3.53
CA THR A 128 -17.17 -4.14 -3.07
C THR A 128 -17.01 -3.04 -4.10
N GLY A 129 -17.96 -2.10 -4.17
CA GLY A 129 -17.87 -0.96 -5.08
C GLY A 129 -16.67 -0.04 -4.80
N ILE A 130 -15.93 -0.26 -3.70
CA ILE A 130 -14.79 0.52 -3.23
C ILE A 130 -13.69 -0.43 -2.69
N THR A 131 -13.35 -1.51 -3.38
CA THR A 131 -12.13 -2.30 -3.07
C THR A 131 -11.03 -1.95 -4.07
N PRO A 132 -10.15 -0.96 -3.78
CA PRO A 132 -9.05 -0.62 -4.70
C PRO A 132 -7.98 -1.71 -4.81
N TYR A 133 -8.09 -2.77 -3.98
CA TYR A 133 -7.18 -3.91 -3.95
C TYR A 133 -7.93 -5.23 -4.09
N ALA A 134 -9.05 -5.25 -4.82
CA ALA A 134 -9.58 -6.51 -5.30
C ALA A 134 -8.42 -7.29 -5.95
N GLY A 135 -8.20 -8.52 -5.53
CA GLY A 135 -7.01 -9.25 -5.96
C GLY A 135 -6.99 -10.62 -5.32
N ARG A 136 -6.35 -11.56 -6.00
CA ARG A 136 -6.02 -12.86 -5.45
C ARG A 136 -5.20 -12.61 -4.18
N LEU A 137 -5.72 -13.02 -3.03
CA LEU A 137 -5.01 -12.95 -1.76
C LEU A 137 -3.78 -13.86 -1.88
N GLY A 138 -3.93 -15.12 -2.32
CA GLY A 138 -2.82 -15.99 -2.71
C GLY A 138 -3.26 -17.40 -3.12
N ARG A 139 -2.30 -18.24 -3.54
CA ARG A 139 -2.50 -19.68 -3.79
C ARG A 139 -1.95 -20.58 -2.68
N THR A 140 -1.52 -19.98 -1.56
CA THR A 140 -0.74 -20.67 -0.53
C THR A 140 -1.24 -20.35 0.87
N THR A 141 -0.79 -21.15 1.82
CA THR A 141 -0.97 -20.87 3.25
C THR A 141 -0.15 -19.62 3.60
N GLY A 142 -0.74 -18.71 4.35
CA GLY A 142 -0.09 -17.46 4.73
C GLY A 142 -1.02 -16.45 5.38
N SER A 143 -0.57 -15.21 5.49
CA SER A 143 -1.37 -14.12 6.03
C SER A 143 -1.55 -12.97 5.05
N TYR A 144 -2.76 -12.43 5.03
CA TYR A 144 -3.21 -11.45 4.06
C TYR A 144 -3.91 -10.29 4.75
N LEU A 145 -3.72 -9.08 4.24
CA LEU A 145 -4.34 -7.89 4.80
C LEU A 145 -5.61 -7.53 4.03
N MET A 146 -6.74 -7.55 4.75
CA MET A 146 -8.01 -7.03 4.28
C MET A 146 -8.29 -5.67 4.93
N ASP A 147 -9.05 -4.85 4.20
CA ASP A 147 -9.85 -3.80 4.82
C ASP A 147 -9.08 -2.64 5.49
N VAL A 148 -8.14 -2.03 4.75
CA VAL A 148 -7.21 -1.00 5.29
C VAL A 148 -7.77 0.43 5.23
N PHE A 149 -9.06 0.61 4.96
CA PHE A 149 -9.66 1.94 4.82
C PHE A 149 -10.66 2.23 5.94
N GLU A 150 -10.62 3.43 6.49
CA GLU A 150 -11.50 3.85 7.61
C GLU A 150 -12.99 3.82 7.23
N ASP A 151 -13.32 4.08 5.97
CA ASP A 151 -14.71 4.21 5.47
C ASP A 151 -15.28 2.93 4.83
N SER A 152 -14.57 1.80 4.91
CA SER A 152 -15.05 0.55 4.34
C SER A 152 -16.22 -0.05 5.13
N ASP A 153 -17.06 -0.81 4.43
CA ASP A 153 -18.20 -1.50 5.05
C ASP A 153 -17.72 -2.42 6.19
N PRO A 154 -18.24 -2.33 7.42
CA PRO A 154 -17.89 -3.28 8.47
C PRO A 154 -18.23 -4.74 8.12
N GLN A 155 -19.22 -4.98 7.27
CA GLN A 155 -19.53 -6.30 6.75
C GLN A 155 -18.55 -6.65 5.63
N GLN A 156 -17.72 -7.66 5.87
CA GLN A 156 -16.69 -8.12 4.95
C GLN A 156 -16.96 -9.54 4.49
N SER A 157 -16.34 -9.90 3.37
CA SER A 157 -16.48 -11.23 2.76
C SER A 157 -15.18 -11.64 2.05
N LEU A 158 -14.80 -12.90 2.28
CA LEU A 158 -13.67 -13.60 1.68
C LEU A 158 -14.22 -14.74 0.83
N TRP A 159 -13.87 -14.79 -0.44
CA TRP A 159 -14.24 -15.87 -1.35
C TRP A 159 -13.06 -16.84 -1.47
N LEU A 160 -13.30 -18.09 -1.08
CA LEU A 160 -12.35 -19.19 -1.23
C LEU A 160 -12.83 -20.07 -2.38
N GLU A 161 -11.96 -20.31 -3.35
CA GLU A 161 -12.11 -21.35 -4.37
C GLU A 161 -11.09 -22.45 -4.08
N THR A 162 -11.56 -23.64 -3.74
CA THR A 162 -10.69 -24.78 -3.46
C THR A 162 -11.52 -26.06 -3.49
N ASP A 163 -10.90 -27.19 -3.84
CA ASP A 163 -11.51 -28.51 -3.68
C ASP A 163 -11.18 -29.14 -2.30
N GLY A 164 -10.23 -28.53 -1.57
CA GLY A 164 -9.64 -29.07 -0.35
C GLY A 164 -10.31 -28.61 0.95
N ALA A 165 -9.78 -29.11 2.06
CA ALA A 165 -10.09 -28.61 3.40
C ALA A 165 -9.26 -27.36 3.70
N TRP A 166 -9.81 -26.46 4.51
CA TRP A 166 -9.15 -25.21 4.86
C TRP A 166 -9.58 -24.73 6.25
N SER A 167 -8.73 -23.89 6.84
CA SER A 167 -8.99 -23.11 8.06
C SER A 167 -8.70 -21.64 7.78
N VAL A 168 -9.57 -20.76 8.27
CA VAL A 168 -9.37 -19.31 8.24
C VAL A 168 -9.44 -18.79 9.66
N ARG A 169 -8.39 -18.08 10.08
CA ARG A 169 -8.39 -17.26 11.29
C ARG A 169 -8.37 -15.78 10.89
N LEU A 170 -9.21 -15.00 11.56
CA LEU A 170 -9.36 -13.57 11.35
C LEU A 170 -8.99 -12.86 12.65
N GLU A 171 -8.13 -11.84 12.57
CA GLU A 171 -7.76 -11.04 13.74
C GLU A 171 -7.53 -9.57 13.37
N SER A 172 -7.54 -8.69 14.38
CA SER A 172 -7.14 -7.31 14.18
C SER A 172 -5.64 -7.27 13.90
N TRP A 173 -5.19 -6.44 12.97
CA TRP A 173 -3.75 -6.19 12.79
C TRP A 173 -3.04 -5.65 14.05
N ASN A 174 -3.81 -5.12 15.02
CA ASN A 174 -3.32 -4.60 16.30
C ASN A 174 -2.99 -5.72 17.29
N ASP A 175 -3.52 -6.92 17.04
CA ASP A 175 -3.28 -8.11 17.85
C ASP A 175 -2.07 -8.92 17.34
N LEU A 176 -1.50 -8.53 16.19
CA LEU A 176 -0.33 -9.18 15.63
C LEU A 176 0.89 -9.04 16.56
N PRO A 177 1.74 -10.08 16.64
CA PRO A 177 3.04 -9.96 17.28
C PRO A 177 3.88 -8.88 16.59
N VAL A 178 4.37 -7.94 17.39
CA VAL A 178 5.33 -6.93 16.94
C VAL A 178 6.69 -7.60 16.72
N VAL A 179 7.30 -7.35 15.56
CA VAL A 179 8.63 -7.85 15.21
C VAL A 179 9.61 -6.70 15.00
N SER A 180 10.89 -6.95 15.28
CA SER A 180 11.97 -5.96 15.15
C SER A 180 13.20 -6.59 14.51
N GLY A 181 14.01 -5.78 13.83
CA GLY A 181 15.20 -6.23 13.11
C GLY A 181 14.89 -7.02 11.83
N PRO A 182 15.89 -7.71 11.26
CA PRO A 182 15.75 -8.43 9.99
C PRO A 182 14.69 -9.54 10.06
N GLN A 183 13.78 -9.56 9.07
CA GLN A 183 12.76 -10.58 8.88
C GLN A 183 12.99 -11.30 7.55
N SER A 184 12.59 -12.57 7.47
CA SER A 184 12.61 -13.34 6.22
C SER A 184 11.55 -14.42 6.24
N GLY A 185 11.10 -14.84 5.07
CA GLY A 185 10.09 -15.88 4.93
C GLY A 185 9.83 -16.27 3.48
N THR A 186 8.84 -17.14 3.30
CA THR A 186 8.35 -17.56 1.99
C THR A 186 6.83 -17.39 1.98
N GLY A 187 6.29 -16.98 0.84
CA GLY A 187 4.87 -16.79 0.69
C GLY A 187 4.35 -15.49 1.32
N PRO A 188 3.02 -15.34 1.34
CA PRO A 188 2.37 -14.11 1.75
C PRO A 188 2.36 -13.96 3.27
N THR A 189 2.67 -12.75 3.75
CA THR A 189 2.68 -12.45 5.17
C THR A 189 2.23 -11.03 5.49
N VAL A 190 1.71 -10.83 6.69
CA VAL A 190 1.55 -9.50 7.30
C VAL A 190 2.45 -9.40 8.52
N LEU A 191 3.26 -8.35 8.58
CA LEU A 191 4.18 -8.06 9.68
C LEU A 191 3.79 -6.74 10.34
N LEU A 192 3.83 -6.70 11.67
CA LEU A 192 3.79 -5.46 12.44
C LEU A 192 5.21 -5.11 12.87
N LEU A 193 5.83 -4.18 12.16
CA LEU A 193 7.23 -3.79 12.31
C LEU A 193 7.38 -2.68 13.34
N ASP A 194 8.34 -2.83 14.25
CA ASP A 194 8.78 -1.81 15.20
C ASP A 194 10.19 -1.32 14.89
N GLY A 195 10.51 -0.12 15.36
CA GLY A 195 11.79 0.53 15.14
C GLY A 195 11.66 2.04 14.92
N SER A 196 12.79 2.66 14.59
CA SER A 196 12.90 4.10 14.34
C SER A 196 13.59 4.45 13.02
N THR A 197 13.86 3.45 12.18
CA THR A 197 14.49 3.66 10.87
C THR A 197 13.48 4.18 9.87
N ALA A 198 13.98 4.92 8.87
CA ALA A 198 13.15 5.46 7.79
C ALA A 198 13.03 4.49 6.60
N ASN A 199 13.93 3.51 6.52
CA ASN A 199 14.10 2.65 5.35
C ASN A 199 14.20 1.17 5.75
N ALA A 200 13.99 0.30 4.78
CA ALA A 200 14.45 -1.08 4.85
C ALA A 200 14.95 -1.56 3.50
N GLU A 201 16.00 -2.38 3.51
CA GLU A 201 16.36 -3.20 2.36
C GLU A 201 15.36 -4.37 2.25
N VAL A 202 14.76 -4.51 1.08
CA VAL A 202 13.87 -5.61 0.74
C VAL A 202 14.51 -6.40 -0.39
N ALA A 203 14.60 -7.71 -0.20
CA ALA A 203 15.04 -8.65 -1.22
C ALA A 203 13.97 -9.70 -1.47
N TRP A 204 13.82 -10.12 -2.72
CA TRP A 204 12.86 -11.14 -3.13
C TRP A 204 13.39 -12.00 -4.27
N GLU A 205 13.09 -13.29 -4.18
CA GLU A 205 13.31 -14.29 -5.23
C GLU A 205 11.98 -14.98 -5.57
N PRO A 206 11.55 -14.98 -6.85
CA PRO A 206 10.29 -15.61 -7.27
C PRO A 206 10.31 -17.13 -7.10
N ALA A 207 9.16 -17.71 -6.79
CA ALA A 207 8.99 -19.16 -6.77
C ALA A 207 9.05 -19.79 -8.17
N ASP A 208 8.48 -19.10 -9.17
CA ASP A 208 8.48 -19.48 -10.57
C ASP A 208 8.29 -18.24 -11.49
N ALA A 209 8.19 -18.46 -12.80
CA ALA A 209 8.10 -17.37 -13.78
C ALA A 209 6.75 -16.63 -13.80
N GLU A 210 5.72 -17.15 -13.12
CA GLU A 210 4.41 -16.48 -12.99
C GLU A 210 4.26 -15.76 -11.64
N ASP A 211 5.21 -15.93 -10.71
CA ASP A 211 5.21 -15.29 -9.41
C ASP A 211 5.55 -13.79 -9.53
N SER A 212 5.02 -13.01 -8.58
CA SER A 212 5.27 -11.59 -8.47
C SER A 212 5.31 -11.20 -7.00
N PHE A 213 6.08 -10.16 -6.70
CA PHE A 213 6.10 -9.57 -5.38
C PHE A 213 5.24 -8.32 -5.34
N GLN A 214 4.40 -8.21 -4.32
CA GLN A 214 3.71 -6.98 -3.96
C GLN A 214 3.89 -6.71 -2.47
N GLY A 215 4.59 -5.64 -2.15
CA GLY A 215 4.70 -5.07 -0.81
C GLY A 215 3.75 -3.88 -0.64
N ARG A 216 3.02 -3.88 0.48
CA ARG A 216 2.12 -2.79 0.88
C ARG A 216 2.43 -2.39 2.31
N TYR A 217 3.01 -1.21 2.47
CA TYR A 217 3.40 -0.65 3.75
C TYR A 217 2.38 0.38 4.23
N PHE A 218 2.07 0.36 5.53
CA PHE A 218 1.21 1.30 6.24
C PHE A 218 1.96 1.81 7.48
N GLY A 219 2.49 3.02 7.41
CA GLY A 219 3.06 3.70 8.58
C GLY A 219 1.98 4.27 9.50
N VAL A 220 2.40 4.90 10.59
CA VAL A 220 1.52 5.58 11.56
C VAL A 220 0.62 6.61 10.89
N ASP A 221 1.14 7.33 9.90
CA ASP A 221 0.41 8.30 9.11
C ASP A 221 0.06 7.75 7.73
N ARG A 222 -1.14 8.05 7.23
CA ARG A 222 -1.59 7.63 5.88
C ARG A 222 -0.65 8.09 4.75
N ALA A 223 0.02 9.22 4.93
CA ALA A 223 1.00 9.73 3.97
C ALA A 223 2.27 8.85 3.85
N ALA A 224 2.53 8.02 4.85
CA ALA A 224 3.63 7.05 4.85
C ALA A 224 3.27 5.74 4.14
N ALA A 225 2.03 5.56 3.67
CA ALA A 225 1.65 4.35 2.95
C ALA A 225 2.45 4.21 1.63
N ARG A 226 2.97 3.02 1.36
CA ARG A 226 3.74 2.71 0.13
C ARG A 226 3.25 1.42 -0.48
N MET A 227 3.31 1.36 -1.81
CA MET A 227 3.18 0.11 -2.56
C MET A 227 4.41 -0.01 -3.43
N PHE A 228 4.97 -1.20 -3.48
CA PHE A 228 6.18 -1.51 -4.23
C PHE A 228 6.17 -2.99 -4.60
N GLY A 229 6.99 -3.37 -5.56
CA GLY A 229 7.09 -4.75 -6.01
C GLY A 229 7.54 -4.86 -7.44
N ASP A 230 7.70 -6.10 -7.88
CA ASP A 230 8.29 -6.44 -9.17
C ASP A 230 7.82 -7.84 -9.59
N THR A 231 8.00 -8.16 -10.86
CA THR A 231 7.88 -9.52 -11.43
C THR A 231 9.25 -10.19 -11.55
N GLU A 232 10.35 -9.45 -11.45
CA GLU A 232 11.72 -9.97 -11.44
C GLU A 232 12.35 -9.93 -10.04
N ALA A 233 13.26 -10.89 -9.75
CA ALA A 233 13.99 -10.91 -8.49
C ALA A 233 14.73 -9.59 -8.26
N PHE A 234 14.67 -9.05 -7.05
CA PHE A 234 15.28 -7.76 -6.73
C PHE A 234 15.89 -7.71 -5.33
N THR A 235 16.72 -6.69 -5.13
CA THR A 235 17.15 -6.21 -3.81
C THR A 235 17.20 -4.68 -3.89
N ASP A 236 16.37 -4.01 -3.10
CA ASP A 236 16.24 -2.55 -3.14
C ASP A 236 15.94 -1.96 -1.76
N VAL A 237 16.26 -0.68 -1.58
CA VAL A 237 15.97 0.06 -0.35
C VAL A 237 14.67 0.84 -0.51
N VAL A 238 13.69 0.52 0.32
CA VAL A 238 12.35 1.14 0.29
C VAL A 238 12.18 2.05 1.50
N GLU A 239 11.64 3.25 1.27
CA GLU A 239 11.23 4.15 2.33
C GLU A 239 10.04 3.54 3.10
N MET A 240 10.28 3.16 4.35
CA MET A 240 9.29 2.57 5.25
C MET A 240 9.55 3.11 6.67
N PRO A 241 9.04 4.30 7.00
CA PRO A 241 9.28 4.92 8.29
C PRO A 241 8.60 4.14 9.41
N LEU A 242 9.38 3.43 10.21
CA LEU A 242 8.92 2.58 11.30
C LEU A 242 8.47 3.41 12.51
N PRO A 243 7.51 2.93 13.30
CA PRO A 243 6.81 1.63 13.17
C PRO A 243 5.70 1.63 12.09
N GLY A 244 5.29 0.44 11.66
CA GLY A 244 4.18 0.27 10.72
C GLY A 244 3.89 -1.17 10.35
N ALA A 245 2.83 -1.39 9.57
CA ALA A 245 2.43 -2.70 9.08
C ALA A 245 2.90 -2.92 7.64
N LEU A 246 3.50 -4.07 7.35
CA LEU A 246 3.90 -4.48 6.01
C LEU A 246 3.13 -5.75 5.60
N ALA A 247 2.33 -5.66 4.54
CA ALA A 247 1.73 -6.82 3.89
C ALA A 247 2.54 -7.18 2.64
N ILE A 248 2.98 -8.43 2.56
CA ILE A 248 3.73 -9.02 1.46
C ILE A 248 2.83 -10.05 0.80
N THR A 249 2.68 -9.96 -0.52
CA THR A 249 2.00 -10.95 -1.35
C THR A 249 2.98 -11.47 -2.39
N THR A 250 3.29 -12.76 -2.32
CA THR A 250 4.15 -13.51 -3.27
C THR A 250 4.04 -14.99 -2.94
N GLU A 251 4.47 -15.87 -3.84
CA GLU A 251 4.74 -17.29 -3.55
C GLU A 251 6.22 -17.56 -3.24
N GLY A 252 7.10 -16.60 -3.61
CA GLY A 252 8.55 -16.66 -3.48
C GLY A 252 9.09 -16.38 -2.08
N THR A 253 10.42 -16.28 -2.01
CA THR A 253 11.16 -16.06 -0.75
C THR A 253 11.58 -14.61 -0.65
N TRP A 254 11.48 -14.03 0.54
CA TRP A 254 11.76 -12.62 0.77
C TRP A 254 12.53 -12.38 2.07
N SER A 255 13.18 -11.22 2.14
CA SER A 255 13.74 -10.67 3.36
C SER A 255 13.49 -9.16 3.45
N VAL A 256 13.31 -8.66 4.67
CA VAL A 256 13.13 -7.24 5.00
C VAL A 256 14.07 -6.90 6.13
N THR A 257 15.03 -6.01 5.88
CA THR A 257 16.05 -5.61 6.85
C THR A 257 15.95 -4.10 7.09
N PRO A 258 15.51 -3.65 8.28
CA PRO A 258 15.50 -2.22 8.60
C PRO A 258 16.91 -1.60 8.48
N THR A 259 17.00 -0.44 7.84
CA THR A 259 18.26 0.28 7.58
C THR A 259 18.10 1.78 7.85
N ASP A 260 19.15 2.42 8.35
CA ASP A 260 19.19 3.88 8.56
C ASP A 260 19.22 4.66 7.24
#